data_AF-A0A4Q6ETC8-F1
#
_entry.id   AF-A0A4Q6ETC8-F1
#
_cell.length_a   1.000
_cell.length_b   1.000
_cell.length_c   1.000
_cell.angle_alpha   90.00
_cell.angle_beta   90.00
_cell.angle_gamma   90.00
#
_symmetry.space_group_name_H-M   'P 1'
#
loop_
_entity.id
_entity.type
_entity.pdbx_description
1 polymer ?
#
loop_
_entity_poly.entity_id
_entity_poly.type
_entity_poly.pdbx_seq_one_letter_code
_entity_poly.pdbx_strand_id
1 'polypeptide(L)'
;MRYLLATLSLLLSANALAATELTCDIKDRSMRFREDYYLQPDGSAWVVLSTQASDFEGKYTKVCASQTLQVARSEAAIQFTGPLRCGKHGQRDHFRIVDLAKMEIRGIYADSAKCRWIN
;
A
#
# COMPACT_ATOMS: atom_id res chain seq x y z
N MET A 1 43.70 -29.32 -12.72
CA MET A 1 42.65 -28.36 -13.10
C MET A 1 41.36 -28.71 -12.35
N ARG A 2 41.10 -28.07 -11.20
CA ARG A 2 39.95 -28.40 -10.31
C ARG A 2 39.31 -27.17 -9.62
N TYR A 3 39.42 -25.98 -10.22
CA TYR A 3 38.94 -24.73 -9.61
C TYR A 3 38.08 -23.88 -10.57
N LEU A 4 37.08 -24.47 -11.22
CA LEU A 4 36.21 -23.71 -12.15
C LEU A 4 34.71 -23.98 -11.97
N LEU A 5 34.28 -24.54 -10.84
CA LEU A 5 32.87 -24.86 -10.59
C LEU A 5 32.29 -24.25 -9.31
N ALA A 6 33.02 -23.37 -8.62
CA ALA A 6 32.63 -22.83 -7.32
C ALA A 6 32.27 -21.33 -7.31
N THR A 7 31.99 -20.72 -8.47
CA THR A 7 31.58 -19.30 -8.55
C THR A 7 30.18 -19.07 -9.12
N LEU A 8 29.46 -20.13 -9.51
CA LEU A 8 28.11 -20.01 -10.09
C LEU A 8 26.97 -20.29 -9.09
N SER A 9 27.25 -20.29 -7.79
CA SER A 9 26.26 -20.59 -6.73
C SER A 9 25.91 -19.41 -5.83
N LEU A 10 26.45 -18.21 -6.11
CA LEU A 10 26.32 -17.03 -5.25
C LEU A 10 25.41 -15.91 -5.80
N LEU A 11 24.63 -16.16 -6.85
CA LEU A 11 23.81 -15.12 -7.51
C LEU A 11 22.31 -15.45 -7.66
N LEU A 12 21.81 -16.52 -7.02
CA LEU A 12 20.39 -16.92 -7.10
C LEU A 12 19.59 -16.74 -5.81
N SER A 13 20.04 -15.85 -4.91
CA SER A 13 19.13 -15.22 -3.93
C SER A 13 18.84 -13.77 -4.33
N ALA A 14 18.61 -13.54 -5.63
CA ALA A 14 17.75 -12.44 -6.02
C ALA A 14 16.37 -12.79 -5.50
N ASN A 15 16.09 -12.32 -4.28
CA ASN A 15 14.75 -12.32 -3.72
C ASN A 15 13.81 -11.76 -4.79
N ALA A 16 13.09 -12.64 -5.47
CA ALA A 16 11.89 -12.27 -6.19
C ALA A 16 10.85 -11.88 -5.14
N LEU A 17 11.09 -10.78 -4.43
CA LEU A 17 10.05 -10.06 -3.71
C LEU A 17 9.18 -9.48 -4.81
N ALA A 18 8.17 -10.24 -5.22
CA ALA A 18 7.09 -9.70 -6.03
C ALA A 18 6.54 -8.46 -5.29
N ALA A 19 6.42 -7.34 -6.01
CA ALA A 19 5.75 -6.17 -5.49
C ALA A 19 4.37 -6.62 -4.99
N THR A 20 4.12 -6.46 -3.69
CA THR A 20 2.90 -6.96 -3.06
C THR A 20 1.89 -5.82 -3.02
N GLU A 21 0.69 -6.04 -3.54
CA GLU A 21 -0.37 -5.03 -3.51
C GLU A 21 -1.32 -5.29 -2.34
N LEU A 22 -1.60 -4.25 -1.57
CA LEU A 22 -2.60 -4.24 -0.51
C LEU A 22 -3.67 -3.21 -0.86
N THR A 23 -4.92 -3.63 -0.95
CA THR A 23 -6.06 -2.73 -1.17
C THR A 23 -6.87 -2.63 0.10
N CYS A 24 -7.20 -1.40 0.51
CA CYS A 24 -8.11 -1.12 1.61
C CYS A 24 -9.33 -0.34 1.11
N ASP A 25 -10.53 -0.90 1.31
CA ASP A 25 -11.79 -0.25 0.97
C ASP A 25 -12.38 0.40 2.24
N ILE A 26 -12.66 1.69 2.16
CA ILE A 26 -13.17 2.54 3.23
C ILE A 26 -14.58 2.98 2.81
N LYS A 27 -15.58 2.76 3.67
CA LYS A 27 -16.94 3.25 3.44
C LYS A 27 -17.26 4.35 4.45
N ASP A 28 -17.61 5.53 3.96
CA ASP A 28 -18.04 6.65 4.79
C ASP A 28 -19.37 7.21 4.28
N ARG A 29 -20.46 6.94 4.99
CA ARG A 29 -21.82 7.39 4.65
C ARG A 29 -22.15 7.17 3.17
N SER A 30 -22.16 8.25 2.38
CA SER A 30 -22.49 8.30 0.96
C SER A 30 -21.27 8.20 0.04
N MET A 31 -20.09 7.93 0.57
CA MET A 31 -18.81 7.88 -0.15
C MET A 31 -18.09 6.55 0.10
N ARG A 32 -17.39 6.08 -0.92
CA ARG A 32 -16.44 4.97 -0.84
C ARG A 32 -15.07 5.50 -1.21
N PHE A 33 -14.09 5.20 -0.39
CA PHE A 33 -12.69 5.46 -0.67
C PHE A 33 -11.95 4.14 -0.81
N ARG A 34 -10.92 4.14 -1.64
CA ARG A 34 -10.00 3.02 -1.80
C ARG A 34 -8.59 3.53 -1.67
N GLU A 35 -7.81 2.90 -0.79
CA GLU A 35 -6.37 3.12 -0.69
C GLU A 35 -5.67 1.85 -1.21
N ASP A 36 -4.97 1.98 -2.33
CA ASP A 36 -4.15 0.92 -2.92
C ASP A 36 -2.68 1.19 -2.59
N TYR A 37 -2.01 0.19 -2.01
CA TYR A 37 -0.62 0.24 -1.57
C TYR A 37 0.21 -0.78 -2.36
N TYR A 38 1.18 -0.29 -3.12
CA TYR A 38 2.14 -1.10 -3.87
C TYR A 38 3.45 -1.14 -3.09
N LEU A 39 3.70 -2.25 -2.40
CA LEU A 39 4.89 -2.43 -1.58
C LEU A 39 6.10 -2.77 -2.46
N GLN A 40 7.17 -2.00 -2.30
CA GLN A 40 8.41 -2.21 -3.01
C GLN A 40 9.42 -2.99 -2.14
N PRO A 41 10.33 -3.76 -2.76
CA PRO A 41 11.33 -4.54 -2.02
C PRO A 41 12.30 -3.70 -1.20
N ASP A 42 12.47 -2.42 -1.55
CA ASP A 42 13.37 -1.47 -0.88
C ASP A 42 12.79 -0.86 0.40
N GLY A 43 11.60 -1.30 0.83
CA GLY A 43 10.92 -0.78 2.02
C GLY A 43 10.16 0.52 1.79
N SER A 44 9.95 0.91 0.53
CA SER A 44 9.05 2.00 0.15
C SER A 44 7.69 1.48 -0.35
N ALA A 45 6.72 2.38 -0.47
CA ALA A 45 5.45 2.07 -1.11
C ALA A 45 4.96 3.20 -2.02
N TRP A 46 4.34 2.82 -3.13
CA TRP A 46 3.46 3.74 -3.87
C TRP A 46 2.04 3.59 -3.32
N VAL A 47 1.41 4.70 -2.95
CA VAL A 47 0.00 4.72 -2.55
C VAL A 47 -0.85 5.51 -3.53
N VAL A 48 -2.03 4.98 -3.83
CA VAL A 48 -3.08 5.63 -4.60
C VAL A 48 -4.35 5.70 -3.76
N LEU A 49 -4.84 6.91 -3.50
CA LEU A 49 -6.15 7.15 -2.90
C LEU A 49 -7.15 7.49 -3.99
N SER A 50 -8.21 6.70 -4.08
CA SER A 50 -9.32 6.90 -5.01
C SER A 50 -10.65 7.04 -4.28
N THR A 51 -11.62 7.73 -4.90
CA THR A 51 -12.96 7.95 -4.33
C THR A 51 -14.05 7.61 -5.32
N GLN A 52 -15.22 7.24 -4.80
CA GLN A 52 -16.45 6.98 -5.51
C GLN A 52 -17.65 7.41 -4.66
N ALA A 53 -18.67 8.04 -5.27
CA ALA A 53 -19.94 8.25 -4.59
C ALA A 53 -20.67 6.91 -4.45
N SER A 54 -21.14 6.57 -3.25
CA SER A 54 -21.62 5.21 -2.90
C SER A 54 -22.91 4.79 -3.61
N ASP A 55 -23.66 5.77 -4.11
CA ASP A 55 -24.90 5.68 -4.86
C ASP A 55 -24.68 5.54 -6.37
N PHE A 56 -23.45 5.79 -6.85
CA PHE A 56 -23.02 5.52 -8.21
C PHE A 56 -22.19 4.25 -8.24
N GLU A 57 -22.73 3.16 -8.78
CA GLU A 57 -21.94 2.01 -9.23
C GLU A 57 -21.10 2.40 -10.48
N GLY A 58 -20.12 3.28 -10.26
CA GLY A 58 -19.24 3.84 -11.28
C GLY A 58 -17.78 3.37 -11.17
N LYS A 59 -16.87 4.11 -11.79
CA LYS A 59 -15.42 3.90 -11.66
C LYS A 59 -14.87 4.76 -10.51
N TYR A 60 -13.95 4.21 -9.73
CA TYR A 60 -13.18 4.99 -8.76
C TYR A 60 -12.40 6.10 -9.48
N THR A 61 -12.44 7.32 -8.94
CA THR A 61 -11.67 8.46 -9.44
C THR A 61 -10.43 8.64 -8.58
N LYS A 62 -9.24 8.67 -9.19
CA LYS A 62 -7.98 8.92 -8.48
C LYS A 62 -7.96 10.34 -7.90
N VAL A 63 -7.70 10.46 -6.60
CA VAL A 63 -7.71 11.74 -5.88
C VAL A 63 -6.30 12.14 -5.45
N CYS A 64 -5.55 11.21 -4.88
CA CYS A 64 -4.18 11.45 -4.43
C CYS A 64 -3.25 10.28 -4.77
N ALA A 65 -1.96 10.56 -4.96
CA ALA A 65 -0.95 9.54 -5.12
C ALA A 65 0.40 9.98 -4.53
N SER A 66 1.23 9.01 -4.15
CA SER A 66 2.63 9.26 -3.76
C SER A 66 3.53 8.12 -4.18
N GLN A 67 4.65 8.43 -4.84
CA GLN A 67 5.65 7.43 -5.23
C GLN A 67 6.53 6.95 -4.06
N THR A 68 6.54 7.64 -2.92
CA THR A 68 7.44 7.28 -1.82
C THR A 68 6.79 7.56 -0.47
N LEU A 69 6.13 6.53 0.06
CA LEU A 69 5.90 6.44 1.49
C LEU A 69 6.97 5.56 2.12
N GLN A 70 7.41 5.93 3.32
CA GLN A 70 8.21 5.06 4.17
C GLN A 70 7.31 3.97 4.75
N VAL A 71 7.79 2.72 4.67
CA VAL A 71 7.10 1.56 5.22
C VAL A 71 7.88 1.04 6.42
N ALA A 72 7.24 1.00 7.58
CA ALA A 72 7.75 0.28 8.75
C ALA A 72 6.90 -0.98 8.96
N ARG A 73 7.53 -2.15 8.90
CA ARG A 73 6.85 -3.45 9.01
C ARG A 73 7.27 -4.18 10.28
N SER A 74 6.28 -4.74 10.95
CA SER A 74 6.43 -5.69 12.05
C SER A 74 5.61 -6.94 11.74
N GLU A 75 5.69 -7.97 12.60
CA GLU A 75 4.83 -9.15 12.49
C GLU A 75 3.34 -8.82 12.64
N ALA A 76 3.01 -7.77 13.41
CA ALA A 76 1.62 -7.42 13.74
C ALA A 76 1.02 -6.31 12.85
N ALA A 77 1.85 -5.46 12.25
CA ALA A 77 1.37 -4.27 11.54
C ALA A 77 2.32 -3.77 10.45
N ILE A 78 1.73 -3.04 9.49
CA ILE A 78 2.45 -2.23 8.50
C ILE A 78 2.07 -0.77 8.71
N GLN A 79 3.06 0.09 8.89
CA GLN A 79 2.88 1.52 8.99
C GLN A 79 3.36 2.20 7.70
N PHE A 80 2.54 3.11 7.19
CA PHE A 80 2.84 3.97 6.04
C PHE A 80 2.93 5.41 6.49
N THR A 81 4.01 6.11 6.14
CA THR A 81 4.19 7.52 6.47
C THR A 81 4.79 8.28 5.30
N GLY A 82 4.26 9.46 4.99
CA GLY A 82 4.82 10.36 3.99
C GLY A 82 3.78 11.23 3.31
N PRO A 83 4.16 12.04 2.32
CA PRO A 83 3.25 12.96 1.67
C PRO A 83 2.43 12.28 0.58
N LEU A 84 1.14 12.58 0.48
CA LEU A 84 0.26 12.31 -0.66
C LEU A 84 0.03 13.58 -1.48
N ARG A 85 0.25 13.51 -2.80
CA ARG A 85 -0.04 14.61 -3.73
C ARG A 85 -1.45 14.46 -4.28
N CYS A 86 -2.29 15.45 -4.06
CA CYS A 86 -3.72 15.41 -4.37
C CYS A 86 -4.08 16.41 -5.48
N GLY A 87 -3.79 16.08 -6.74
CA GLY A 87 -4.16 16.89 -7.91
C GLY A 87 -3.97 18.40 -7.71
N LYS A 88 -5.03 19.20 -7.91
CA LYS A 88 -5.03 20.67 -7.72
C LYS A 88 -5.09 21.11 -6.25
N HIS A 89 -5.30 20.18 -5.31
CA HIS A 89 -5.55 20.45 -3.89
C HIS A 89 -4.28 20.43 -3.02
N GLY A 90 -3.10 20.30 -3.64
CA GLY A 90 -1.81 20.36 -2.95
C GLY A 90 -1.37 19.02 -2.38
N GLN A 91 -0.61 19.07 -1.29
CA GLN A 91 -0.03 17.91 -0.62
C GLN A 91 -0.68 17.71 0.76
N ARG A 92 -0.88 16.47 1.17
CA ARG A 92 -1.35 16.12 2.52
C ARG A 92 -0.42 15.10 3.15
N ASP A 93 -0.20 15.19 4.45
CA ASP A 93 0.51 14.14 5.17
C ASP A 93 -0.37 12.90 5.29
N HIS A 94 0.24 11.76 5.02
CA HIS A 94 -0.39 10.46 5.08
C HIS A 94 0.29 9.63 6.15
N PHE A 95 -0.54 9.14 7.08
CA PHE A 95 -0.14 8.25 8.15
C PHE A 95 -1.20 7.18 8.30
N ARG A 96 -0.77 5.91 8.20
CA ARG A 96 -1.65 4.74 8.25
C ARG A 96 -0.97 3.60 8.95
N ILE A 97 -1.75 2.85 9.71
CA ILE A 97 -1.31 1.59 10.32
C ILE A 97 -2.32 0.52 9.92
N VAL A 98 -1.86 -0.46 9.16
CA VAL A 98 -2.61 -1.67 8.84
C VAL A 98 -2.29 -2.72 9.91
N ASP A 99 -3.30 -3.13 10.67
CA ASP A 99 -3.26 -4.29 11.55
C ASP A 99 -3.32 -5.55 10.67
N LEU A 100 -2.23 -6.34 10.65
CA LEU A 100 -2.12 -7.52 9.80
C LEU A 100 -2.92 -8.71 10.32
N ALA A 101 -3.19 -8.78 11.63
CA ALA A 101 -3.99 -9.85 12.20
C ALA A 101 -5.47 -9.69 11.84
N LYS A 102 -5.94 -8.44 11.76
CA LYS A 102 -7.33 -8.12 11.41
C LYS A 102 -7.52 -7.75 9.95
N MET A 103 -6.43 -7.50 9.24
CA MET A 103 -6.41 -6.94 7.89
C MET A 103 -7.26 -5.67 7.81
N GLU A 104 -6.95 -4.71 8.67
CA GLU A 104 -7.73 -3.47 8.83
C GLU A 104 -6.85 -2.25 9.05
N ILE A 105 -7.25 -1.09 8.52
CA ILE A 105 -6.72 0.20 8.98
C ILE A 105 -7.63 0.77 10.07
N ARG A 106 -7.03 1.21 11.17
CA ARG A 106 -7.73 1.88 12.27
C ARG A 106 -7.65 3.40 12.13
N GLY A 107 -8.74 4.10 12.47
CA GLY A 107 -8.74 5.54 12.69
C GLY A 107 -8.89 6.42 11.44
N ILE A 108 -9.43 5.90 10.34
CA ILE A 108 -9.75 6.71 9.15
C ILE A 108 -11.27 6.82 9.03
N TYR A 109 -11.80 8.00 9.36
CA TYR A 109 -13.24 8.25 9.42
C TYR A 109 -13.96 7.31 10.40
N ALA A 110 -15.29 7.38 10.49
CA ALA A 110 -16.08 6.86 11.62
C ALA A 110 -15.96 5.35 11.89
N ASP A 111 -15.32 4.56 11.02
CA ASP A 111 -15.21 3.10 11.11
C ASP A 111 -13.81 2.58 10.68
N SER A 112 -13.51 1.33 11.04
CA SER A 112 -12.33 0.61 10.54
C SER A 112 -12.46 0.27 9.04
N ALA A 113 -11.37 0.36 8.28
CA ALA A 113 -11.35 0.01 6.86
C ALA A 113 -10.79 -1.39 6.65
N LYS A 114 -11.48 -2.24 5.87
CA LYS A 114 -11.04 -3.60 5.56
C LYS A 114 -10.00 -3.58 4.45
N CYS A 115 -8.93 -4.36 4.64
CA CYS A 115 -7.85 -4.52 3.68
C CYS A 115 -7.75 -5.95 3.19
N ARG A 116 -7.16 -6.14 2.01
CA ARG A 116 -6.86 -7.45 1.44
C ARG A 116 -5.61 -7.38 0.57
N TRP A 117 -4.83 -8.46 0.62
CA TRP A 117 -3.74 -8.65 -0.32
C TRP A 117 -4.29 -8.96 -1.71
N ILE A 118 -3.67 -8.37 -2.72
CA ILE A 118 -3.88 -8.64 -4.14
C ILE A 118 -2.59 -9.29 -4.64
N ASN A 119 -2.74 -10.50 -5.18
CA ASN A 119 -1.67 -11.26 -5.81
C ASN A 119 -1.74 -11.12 -7.32
#